data_AF-A0A3D3Q9U3-F1
#
_entry.id   AF-A0A3D3Q9U3-F1
#
_cell.length_a   1.000
_cell.length_b   1.000
_cell.length_c   1.000
_cell.angle_alpha   90.00
_cell.angle_beta   90.00
_cell.angle_gamma   90.00
#
_symmetry.space_group_name_H-M   'P 1'
#
loop_
_entity.id
_entity.type
_entity.pdbx_description
1 polymer ?
#
loop_
_entity_poly.entity_id
_entity_poly.type
_entity_poly.pdbx_seq_one_letter_code
_entity_poly.pdbx_strand_id
1 'polypeptide(L)'
;MIEIPDWLTSTLASDAMAGAGAMDGPLPIRGGQLIAGYASTVLVAAGDNLDLAEAVKRGPDPGPVLIIASAASSNKAAMGDLTAASMILRGFRAAIVDGRVRDVAALRTRELQVWCRGVTPVAPGKAGGGQVGGEVTCAGVSVRPGDVVVADDDGVVVWPAARVEELLERARQRLESDLARQAEIDAGG
;
A
#
# COMPACT_ATOMS: atom_id res chain seq x y z
N MET A 1 -8.34 -1.40 17.09
CA MET A 1 -8.20 -1.77 15.67
C MET A 1 -8.54 -3.25 15.54
N ILE A 2 -9.35 -3.61 14.56
CA ILE A 2 -9.70 -5.01 14.26
C ILE A 2 -8.47 -5.68 13.63
N GLU A 3 -8.22 -6.93 13.99
CA GLU A 3 -7.16 -7.72 13.36
C GLU A 3 -7.56 -8.06 11.92
N ILE A 4 -6.69 -7.77 10.96
CA ILE A 4 -6.95 -8.06 9.55
C ILE A 4 -6.37 -9.44 9.24
N PRO A 5 -7.17 -10.39 8.74
CA PRO A 5 -6.72 -11.75 8.51
C PRO A 5 -5.72 -11.84 7.35
N ASP A 6 -4.85 -12.85 7.42
CA ASP A 6 -3.81 -13.15 6.43
C ASP A 6 -4.34 -13.78 5.13
N TRP A 7 -5.54 -14.34 5.14
CA TRP A 7 -6.20 -14.89 3.95
C TRP A 7 -6.82 -13.81 3.05
N LEU A 8 -6.91 -12.55 3.50
CA LEU A 8 -7.52 -11.48 2.72
C LEU A 8 -6.56 -10.99 1.63
N THR A 9 -6.86 -11.33 0.38
CA THR A 9 -6.13 -10.86 -0.81
C THR A 9 -6.74 -9.58 -1.37
N SER A 10 -5.98 -8.85 -2.19
CA SER A 10 -6.47 -7.61 -2.82
C SER A 10 -7.62 -7.92 -3.78
N THR A 11 -7.52 -9.01 -4.54
CA THR A 11 -8.57 -9.48 -5.46
C THR A 11 -9.85 -9.89 -4.71
N LEU A 12 -9.74 -10.61 -3.59
CA LEU A 12 -10.90 -10.95 -2.77
C LEU A 12 -11.57 -9.71 -2.16
N ALA A 13 -10.77 -8.78 -1.66
CA ALA A 13 -11.27 -7.50 -1.12
C ALA A 13 -11.97 -6.66 -2.21
N SER A 14 -11.39 -6.62 -3.41
CA SER A 14 -11.97 -5.96 -4.58
C SER A 14 -13.31 -6.58 -4.97
N ASP A 15 -13.38 -7.90 -5.13
CA ASP A 15 -14.61 -8.62 -5.47
C ASP A 15 -15.71 -8.39 -4.42
N ALA A 16 -15.37 -8.48 -3.13
CA ALA A 16 -16.29 -8.24 -2.02
C ALA A 16 -16.93 -6.84 -2.06
N MET A 17 -16.20 -5.87 -2.60
CA MET A 17 -16.63 -4.46 -2.67
C MET A 17 -16.90 -3.98 -4.09
N ALA A 18 -17.08 -4.89 -5.06
CA ALA A 18 -17.35 -4.58 -6.47
C ALA A 18 -16.35 -3.60 -7.10
N GLY A 19 -15.06 -3.77 -6.81
CA GLY A 19 -13.95 -2.96 -7.33
C GLY A 19 -13.70 -1.65 -6.60
N ALA A 20 -14.52 -1.29 -5.60
CA ALA A 20 -14.32 -0.06 -4.85
C ALA A 20 -13.05 -0.11 -3.99
N GLY A 21 -12.27 0.99 -4.01
CA GLY A 21 -11.05 1.13 -3.22
C GLY A 21 -9.79 0.55 -3.87
N ALA A 22 -9.90 -0.07 -5.06
CA ALA A 22 -8.75 -0.51 -5.83
C ALA A 22 -7.95 0.70 -6.36
N MET A 23 -6.65 0.73 -6.09
CA MET A 23 -5.72 1.73 -6.60
C MET A 23 -5.26 1.40 -8.03
N ASP A 24 -5.10 2.42 -8.87
CA ASP A 24 -4.54 2.26 -10.22
C ASP A 24 -3.04 2.54 -10.25
N GLY A 25 -2.23 1.51 -10.48
CA GLY A 25 -0.83 1.64 -10.92
C GLY A 25 0.26 1.14 -9.98
N PRO A 26 0.20 1.32 -8.65
CA PRO A 26 1.21 0.77 -7.75
C PRO A 26 1.23 -0.77 -7.80
N LEU A 27 2.33 -1.33 -8.32
CA LEU A 27 2.58 -2.77 -8.36
C LEU A 27 3.80 -3.12 -7.50
N PRO A 28 3.89 -4.35 -6.97
CA PRO A 28 4.97 -4.71 -6.08
C PRO A 28 6.31 -4.78 -6.82
N ILE A 29 7.38 -4.38 -6.14
CA ILE A 29 8.73 -4.41 -6.72
C ILE A 29 9.30 -5.84 -6.83
N ARG A 30 8.72 -6.81 -6.12
CA ARG A 30 9.02 -8.25 -6.18
C ARG A 30 7.75 -9.07 -5.99
N GLY A 31 7.67 -10.25 -6.61
CA GLY A 31 6.54 -11.16 -6.40
C GLY A 31 6.53 -11.82 -5.02
N GLY A 32 5.39 -12.42 -4.67
CA GLY A 32 5.13 -13.07 -3.40
C GLY A 32 5.00 -12.09 -2.24
N GLN A 33 4.59 -10.85 -2.51
CA GLN A 33 4.31 -9.86 -1.47
C GLN A 33 2.84 -9.95 -1.06
N LEU A 34 2.58 -9.82 0.23
CA LEU A 34 1.24 -9.77 0.81
C LEU A 34 1.30 -8.97 2.11
N ILE A 35 0.44 -7.98 2.23
CA ILE A 35 0.28 -7.19 3.44
C ILE A 35 -1.20 -6.82 3.61
N ALA A 36 -1.69 -6.98 4.83
CA ALA A 36 -2.97 -6.45 5.26
C ALA A 36 -2.73 -5.66 6.56
N GLY A 37 -3.08 -4.38 6.59
CA GLY A 37 -2.77 -3.54 7.74
C GLY A 37 -3.25 -2.10 7.61
N TYR A 38 -3.04 -1.33 8.68
CA TYR A 38 -3.54 0.03 8.77
C TYR A 38 -2.61 1.05 8.12
N ALA A 39 -3.21 2.06 7.47
CA ALA A 39 -2.52 3.12 6.78
C ALA A 39 -1.99 4.20 7.74
N SER A 40 -0.74 4.58 7.56
CA SER A 40 -0.24 5.94 7.82
C SER A 40 -0.13 6.66 6.48
N THR A 41 -0.30 7.98 6.45
CA THR A 41 -0.31 8.73 5.19
C THR A 41 0.74 9.83 5.16
N VAL A 42 1.27 10.09 3.97
CA VAL A 42 2.06 11.28 3.69
C VAL A 42 1.80 11.72 2.25
N LEU A 43 1.49 13.01 2.09
CA LEU A 43 1.51 13.70 0.81
C LEU A 43 2.91 14.27 0.62
N VAL A 44 3.54 14.02 -0.52
CA VAL A 44 4.81 14.65 -0.89
C VAL A 44 4.64 15.54 -2.10
N ALA A 45 5.39 16.64 -2.16
CA ALA A 45 5.48 17.43 -3.38
C ALA A 45 6.19 16.64 -4.48
N ALA A 46 5.87 16.92 -5.75
CA ALA A 46 6.40 16.19 -6.88
C ALA A 46 7.94 16.23 -6.92
N GLY A 47 8.56 15.07 -6.75
CA GLY A 47 10.03 14.92 -6.75
C GLY A 47 10.74 15.39 -5.49
N ASP A 48 10.01 15.48 -4.37
CA ASP A 48 10.54 15.76 -3.04
C ASP A 48 10.28 14.58 -2.08
N ASN A 49 11.02 14.52 -0.98
CA ASN A 49 10.75 13.57 0.09
C ASN A 49 11.17 14.05 1.49
N LEU A 50 11.18 15.36 1.73
CA LEU A 50 11.41 15.90 3.07
C LEU A 50 10.27 15.48 4.03
N ASP A 51 9.02 15.64 3.61
CA ASP A 51 7.85 15.26 4.41
C ASP A 51 7.76 13.75 4.65
N LEU A 52 8.22 12.94 3.69
CA LEU A 52 8.39 11.49 3.90
C LEU A 52 9.38 11.20 5.02
N ALA A 53 10.52 11.88 5.06
CA ALA A 53 11.49 11.68 6.13
C ALA A 53 10.90 12.07 7.50
N GLU A 54 10.09 13.12 7.57
CA GLU A 54 9.37 13.51 8.78
C GLU A 54 8.30 12.48 9.17
N ALA A 55 7.53 11.95 8.22
CA ALA A 55 6.55 10.87 8.47
C ALA A 55 7.23 9.62 9.04
N VAL A 56 8.36 9.21 8.47
CA VAL A 56 9.12 8.05 8.96
C VAL A 56 9.65 8.28 10.37
N LYS A 57 10.11 9.50 10.70
CA LYS A 57 10.56 9.84 12.05
C LYS A 57 9.44 9.74 13.09
N ARG A 58 8.21 10.13 12.74
CA ARG A 58 7.03 10.02 13.62
C ARG A 58 6.65 8.56 13.90
N GLY A 59 6.93 7.67 12.96
CA GLY A 59 6.69 6.25 13.10
C GLY A 59 5.34 5.81 12.53
N PRO A 60 5.03 4.50 12.63
CA PRO A 60 3.85 3.86 12.03
C PRO A 60 2.59 4.13 12.86
N ASP A 61 2.18 5.39 12.92
CA ASP A 61 0.95 5.83 13.59
C ASP A 61 -0.03 6.41 12.56
N PRO A 62 -1.25 5.84 12.43
CA PRO A 62 -1.84 4.78 13.24
C PRO A 62 -1.49 3.35 12.78
N GLY A 63 -0.69 3.18 11.72
CA GLY A 63 -0.43 1.84 11.20
C GLY A 63 0.86 1.64 10.40
N PRO A 64 1.23 0.37 10.16
CA PRO A 64 2.52 0.00 9.61
C PRO A 64 2.64 0.13 8.08
N VAL A 65 1.56 0.46 7.38
CA VAL A 65 1.55 0.64 5.92
C VAL A 65 1.63 2.12 5.60
N LEU A 66 2.75 2.60 5.05
CA LEU A 66 2.89 4.01 4.69
C LEU A 66 2.42 4.27 3.26
N ILE A 67 1.38 5.09 3.13
CA ILE A 67 0.83 5.59 1.87
C ILE A 67 1.57 6.88 1.49
N ILE A 68 2.29 6.86 0.37
CA ILE A 68 3.09 7.98 -0.13
C ILE A 68 2.41 8.50 -1.41
N ALA A 69 1.63 9.57 -1.24
CA ALA A 69 0.78 10.13 -2.29
C ALA A 69 1.49 11.20 -3.14
N SER A 70 1.00 11.40 -4.38
CA SER A 70 1.32 12.52 -5.28
C SER A 70 2.75 12.61 -5.83
N ALA A 71 3.48 11.49 -5.88
CA ALA A 71 4.79 11.41 -6.53
C ALA A 71 4.75 11.06 -8.03
N ALA A 72 3.56 10.82 -8.61
CA ALA A 72 3.40 10.21 -9.94
C ALA A 72 3.78 11.14 -11.10
N SER A 73 3.67 12.46 -10.92
CA SER A 73 4.00 13.46 -11.94
C SER A 73 5.50 13.74 -12.07
N SER A 74 6.34 13.16 -11.20
CA SER A 74 7.78 13.40 -11.17
C SER A 74 8.60 12.28 -11.81
N ASN A 75 9.74 12.63 -12.41
CA ASN A 75 10.75 11.66 -12.85
C ASN A 75 11.73 11.24 -11.73
N LYS A 76 11.61 11.83 -10.53
CA LYS A 76 12.46 11.56 -9.37
C LYS A 76 11.84 10.48 -8.47
N ALA A 77 12.69 9.74 -7.77
CA ALA A 77 12.25 8.72 -6.82
C ALA A 77 11.75 9.37 -5.53
N ALA A 78 10.62 8.92 -4.99
CA ALA A 78 10.15 9.33 -3.66
C ALA A 78 10.97 8.69 -2.53
N MET A 79 11.41 7.44 -2.74
CA MET A 79 12.21 6.69 -1.78
C MET A 79 13.24 5.78 -2.46
N GLY A 80 14.26 5.41 -1.67
CA GLY A 80 15.27 4.43 -2.02
C GLY A 80 15.74 3.66 -0.78
N ASP A 81 16.91 3.06 -0.86
CA ASP A 81 17.41 2.09 0.12
C ASP A 81 17.48 2.64 1.55
N LEU A 82 18.06 3.83 1.72
CA LEU A 82 18.22 4.46 3.03
C LEU A 82 16.88 4.84 3.68
N THR A 83 15.91 5.27 2.87
CA THR A 83 14.56 5.56 3.37
C THR A 83 13.89 4.28 3.82
N ALA A 84 14.01 3.19 3.05
CA ALA A 84 13.48 1.89 3.43
C ALA A 84 14.13 1.34 4.72
N ALA A 85 15.45 1.47 4.87
CA ALA A 85 16.14 1.12 6.12
C ALA A 85 15.57 1.89 7.32
N SER A 86 15.34 3.20 7.17
CA SER A 86 14.76 4.01 8.24
C SER A 86 13.31 3.63 8.54
N MET A 87 12.54 3.24 7.53
CA MET A 87 11.16 2.76 7.70
C MET A 87 11.11 1.48 8.51
N ILE A 88 11.96 0.50 8.18
CA ILE A 88 12.07 -0.77 8.91
C ILE A 88 12.43 -0.51 10.37
N LEU A 89 13.46 0.31 10.62
CA LEU A 89 13.88 0.67 11.97
C LEU A 89 12.74 1.29 12.81
N ARG A 90 11.81 1.99 12.16
CA ARG A 90 10.68 2.65 12.80
C ARG A 90 9.46 1.73 12.95
N GLY A 91 9.48 0.53 12.38
CA GLY A 91 8.40 -0.44 12.48
C GLY A 91 7.38 -0.41 11.34
N PHE A 92 7.65 0.31 10.24
CA PHE A 92 6.85 0.18 9.02
C PHE A 92 7.09 -1.18 8.36
N ARG A 93 6.02 -1.77 7.81
CA ARG A 93 6.05 -3.08 7.14
C ARG A 93 5.89 -2.96 5.63
N ALA A 94 5.24 -1.89 5.16
CA ALA A 94 5.01 -1.67 3.75
C ALA A 94 5.03 -0.18 3.36
N ALA A 95 5.35 0.07 2.10
CA ALA A 95 5.24 1.38 1.45
C ALA A 95 4.41 1.24 0.17
N ILE A 96 3.34 2.03 0.05
CA ILE A 96 2.59 2.18 -1.20
C ILE A 96 2.95 3.54 -1.79
N VAL A 97 3.61 3.54 -2.95
CA VAL A 97 4.18 4.75 -3.56
C VAL A 97 3.41 5.09 -4.83
N ASP A 98 2.64 6.17 -4.79
CA ASP A 98 2.03 6.77 -5.97
C ASP A 98 3.07 7.56 -6.75
N GLY A 99 4.09 6.87 -7.27
CA GLY A 99 5.27 7.45 -7.91
C GLY A 99 6.39 6.42 -8.08
N ARG A 100 7.61 6.92 -8.30
CA ARG A 100 8.78 6.05 -8.58
C ARG A 100 9.65 5.82 -7.35
N VAL A 101 10.38 4.70 -7.37
CA VAL A 101 11.41 4.37 -6.37
C VAL A 101 12.78 4.19 -7.03
N ARG A 102 13.83 4.14 -6.22
CA ARG A 102 15.20 3.82 -6.65
C ARG A 102 15.84 2.74 -5.79
N ASP A 103 17.06 2.33 -6.13
CA ASP A 103 17.82 1.30 -5.40
C ASP A 103 17.09 -0.05 -5.33
N VAL A 104 16.37 -0.40 -6.41
CA VAL A 104 15.45 -1.54 -6.48
C VAL A 104 16.11 -2.87 -6.11
N ALA A 105 17.38 -3.07 -6.50
CA ALA A 105 18.12 -4.27 -6.13
C ALA A 105 18.22 -4.44 -4.61
N ALA A 106 18.45 -3.36 -3.86
CA ALA A 106 18.49 -3.38 -2.41
C ALA A 106 17.09 -3.41 -1.80
N LEU A 107 16.12 -2.68 -2.36
CA LEU A 107 14.73 -2.74 -1.89
C LEU A 107 14.14 -4.16 -1.96
N ARG A 108 14.48 -4.93 -3.00
CA ARG A 108 14.02 -6.31 -3.17
C ARG A 108 14.56 -7.28 -2.11
N THR A 109 15.70 -6.98 -1.48
CA THR A 109 16.29 -7.83 -0.44
C THR A 109 15.90 -7.41 0.98
N ARG A 110 15.18 -6.29 1.12
CA ARG A 110 14.68 -5.80 2.41
C ARG A 110 13.38 -6.49 2.82
N GLU A 111 13.14 -6.48 4.12
CA GLU A 111 11.88 -6.93 4.73
C GLU A 111 10.71 -5.98 4.42
N LEU A 112 11.00 -4.71 4.13
CA LEU A 112 9.98 -3.73 3.75
C LEU A 112 9.35 -4.11 2.41
N GLN A 113 8.03 -4.28 2.40
CA GLN A 113 7.29 -4.52 1.17
C GLN A 113 6.99 -3.19 0.45
N VAL A 114 7.09 -3.14 -0.88
CA VAL A 114 7.00 -1.87 -1.62
C VAL A 114 6.20 -2.05 -2.89
N TRP A 115 5.15 -1.24 -3.04
CA TRP A 115 4.38 -1.08 -4.27
C TRP A 115 4.66 0.30 -4.84
N CYS A 116 4.88 0.38 -6.15
CA CYS A 116 5.18 1.65 -6.82
C CYS A 116 4.73 1.65 -8.28
N ARG A 117 4.64 2.84 -8.88
CA ARG A 117 4.34 2.98 -10.32
C ARG A 117 5.52 2.67 -11.23
N GLY A 118 6.72 2.58 -10.68
CA GLY A 118 7.92 2.31 -11.47
C GLY A 118 9.21 2.74 -10.78
N VAL A 119 10.28 2.74 -11.57
CA VAL A 119 11.64 2.91 -11.04
C VAL A 119 12.36 4.06 -11.75
N THR A 120 13.31 4.69 -11.08
CA THR A 120 14.17 5.75 -11.62
C THR A 120 15.46 5.85 -10.82
N PRO A 121 16.60 6.19 -11.42
CA PRO A 121 17.83 6.48 -10.67
C PRO A 121 17.85 7.89 -10.07
N VAL A 122 16.93 8.78 -10.48
CA VAL A 122 17.00 10.21 -10.15
C VAL A 122 16.60 10.47 -8.70
N ALA A 123 17.47 11.15 -7.95
CA ALA A 123 17.26 11.47 -6.54
C ALA A 123 16.14 12.53 -6.33
N PRO A 124 15.40 12.46 -5.20
CA PRO A 124 14.46 13.51 -4.81
C PRO A 124 15.18 14.77 -4.32
N GLY A 125 14.44 15.89 -4.32
CA GLY A 125 14.78 17.10 -3.59
C GLY A 125 14.44 17.01 -2.09
N LYS A 126 14.68 18.11 -1.38
CA LYS A 126 14.43 18.27 0.07
C LYS A 126 13.83 19.65 0.41
N ALA A 127 13.01 20.20 -0.49
CA ALA A 127 12.30 21.45 -0.33
C ALA A 127 11.02 21.32 0.51
N GLY A 128 10.46 20.11 0.65
CA GLY A 128 9.18 19.87 1.32
C GLY A 128 7.98 20.38 0.52
N GLY A 129 6.93 20.81 1.23
CA GLY A 129 5.68 21.27 0.65
C GLY A 129 4.58 20.20 0.61
N GLY A 130 4.79 19.09 1.32
CA GLY A 130 3.81 18.04 1.53
C GLY A 130 3.03 18.17 2.84
N GLN A 131 2.43 17.07 3.24
CA GLN A 131 1.62 16.96 4.46
C GLN A 131 1.84 15.57 5.09
N VAL A 132 2.18 15.54 6.37
CA VAL A 132 2.32 14.29 7.13
C VAL A 132 1.04 13.99 7.88
N GLY A 133 0.42 12.83 7.61
CA GLY A 133 -0.90 12.46 8.10
C GLY A 133 -2.04 13.17 7.35
N GLY A 134 -3.26 12.94 7.82
CA GLY A 134 -4.48 13.45 7.19
C GLY A 134 -4.87 12.71 5.90
N GLU A 135 -6.02 13.11 5.34
CA GLU A 135 -6.55 12.50 4.12
C GLU A 135 -5.70 12.86 2.89
N VAL A 136 -5.36 11.85 2.09
CA VAL A 136 -4.59 12.01 0.84
C VAL A 136 -5.26 11.25 -0.29
N THR A 137 -5.08 11.70 -1.53
CA THR A 137 -5.45 10.92 -2.72
C THR A 137 -4.20 10.22 -3.26
N CYS A 138 -4.22 8.90 -3.29
CA CYS A 138 -3.14 8.04 -3.74
C CYS A 138 -3.67 7.13 -4.85
N ALA A 139 -3.13 7.27 -6.07
CA ALA A 139 -3.48 6.42 -7.20
C ALA A 139 -5.00 6.30 -7.48
N GLY A 140 -5.71 7.43 -7.38
CA GLY A 140 -7.15 7.52 -7.63
C GLY A 140 -8.05 7.22 -6.42
N VAL A 141 -7.48 6.80 -5.29
CA VAL A 141 -8.22 6.42 -4.07
C VAL A 141 -7.94 7.42 -2.94
N SER A 142 -8.99 7.84 -2.22
CA SER A 142 -8.81 8.61 -0.99
C SER A 142 -8.44 7.68 0.17
N VAL A 143 -7.40 8.05 0.92
CA VAL A 143 -6.89 7.27 2.04
C VAL A 143 -6.73 8.17 3.25
N ARG A 144 -7.29 7.74 4.38
CA ARG A 144 -7.12 8.37 5.68
C ARG A 144 -6.18 7.55 6.55
N PRO A 145 -5.47 8.20 7.51
CA PRO A 145 -4.76 7.46 8.54
C PRO A 145 -5.74 6.52 9.26
N GLY A 146 -5.39 5.25 9.33
CA GLY A 146 -6.18 4.21 9.99
C GLY A 146 -7.12 3.46 9.05
N ASP A 147 -7.18 3.80 7.76
CA ASP A 147 -7.85 2.96 6.77
C ASP A 147 -7.10 1.65 6.59
N VAL A 148 -7.82 0.60 6.18
CA VAL A 148 -7.26 -0.72 5.94
C VAL A 148 -6.71 -0.77 4.54
N VAL A 149 -5.47 -1.25 4.41
CA VAL A 149 -4.78 -1.49 3.15
C VAL A 149 -4.55 -2.98 3.02
N VAL A 150 -4.97 -3.54 1.90
CA VAL A 150 -4.67 -4.91 1.47
C VAL A 150 -3.88 -4.80 0.17
N ALA A 151 -2.67 -5.34 0.14
CA ALA A 151 -1.85 -5.31 -1.06
C ALA A 151 -1.11 -6.62 -1.26
N ASP A 152 -1.08 -7.07 -2.50
CA ASP A 152 -0.42 -8.29 -2.94
C ASP A 152 0.14 -8.13 -4.37
N ASP A 153 0.41 -9.25 -5.05
CA ASP A 153 0.94 -9.28 -6.41
C ASP A 153 0.01 -8.63 -7.46
N ASP A 154 -1.30 -8.59 -7.21
CA ASP A 154 -2.30 -8.04 -8.13
C ASP A 154 -2.46 -6.51 -7.99
N GLY A 155 -2.18 -5.97 -6.80
CA GLY A 155 -2.25 -4.53 -6.57
C GLY A 155 -2.57 -4.15 -5.13
N VAL A 156 -3.31 -3.04 -4.98
CA VAL A 156 -3.61 -2.43 -3.68
C VAL A 156 -5.09 -2.08 -3.62
N VAL A 157 -5.76 -2.50 -2.54
CA VAL A 157 -7.12 -2.09 -2.18
C VAL A 157 -7.08 -1.36 -0.84
N VAL A 158 -7.79 -0.24 -0.75
CA VAL A 158 -7.97 0.51 0.50
C VAL A 158 -9.44 0.52 0.88
N TRP A 159 -9.71 0.34 2.17
CA TRP A 159 -11.05 0.37 2.70
C TRP A 159 -11.17 1.23 3.96
N PRO A 160 -12.23 2.04 4.11
CA PRO A 160 -12.43 2.86 5.29
C PRO A 160 -12.44 2.05 6.58
N ALA A 161 -11.69 2.51 7.59
CA ALA A 161 -11.59 1.83 8.89
C ALA A 161 -12.96 1.55 9.53
N ALA A 162 -13.87 2.53 9.42
CA ALA A 162 -15.21 2.47 9.98
C ALA A 162 -16.11 1.38 9.35
N ARG A 163 -15.70 0.81 8.21
CA ARG A 163 -16.46 -0.21 7.46
C ARG A 163 -15.65 -1.49 7.26
N VAL A 164 -14.59 -1.71 8.03
CA VAL A 164 -13.76 -2.92 7.91
C VAL A 164 -14.55 -4.20 8.20
N GLU A 165 -15.47 -4.18 9.15
CA GLU A 165 -16.30 -5.36 9.45
C GLU A 165 -17.15 -5.77 8.25
N GLU A 166 -17.72 -4.80 7.53
CA GLU A 166 -18.47 -5.06 6.30
C GLU A 166 -17.58 -5.69 5.23
N LEU A 167 -16.35 -5.18 5.04
CA LEU A 167 -15.38 -5.75 4.11
C LEU A 167 -15.09 -7.21 4.46
N LEU A 168 -14.76 -7.49 5.73
CA LEU A 168 -14.39 -8.83 6.17
C LEU A 168 -15.55 -9.82 6.04
N GLU A 169 -16.77 -9.40 6.35
CA GLU A 169 -17.96 -10.24 6.20
C GLU A 169 -18.21 -10.60 4.74
N ARG A 170 -18.21 -9.61 3.84
CA ARG A 170 -18.41 -9.84 2.41
C ARG A 170 -17.28 -10.67 1.79
N ALA A 171 -16.04 -10.45 2.22
CA ALA A 171 -14.88 -11.22 1.77
C ALA A 171 -14.99 -12.70 2.19
N ARG A 172 -15.48 -13.00 3.40
CA ARG A 172 -15.73 -14.38 3.82
C ARG A 172 -16.78 -15.07 2.96
N GLN A 173 -17.92 -14.42 2.75
CA GLN A 173 -19.00 -14.95 1.91
C GLN A 173 -18.52 -15.21 0.48
N ARG A 174 -17.71 -14.29 -0.06
CA ARG A 174 -17.13 -14.44 -1.39
C ARG A 174 -16.15 -15.61 -1.46
N LEU A 175 -15.27 -15.75 -0.47
CA LEU A 175 -14.31 -16.85 -0.40
C LEU A 175 -15.01 -18.21 -0.34
N GLU A 176 -16.07 -18.33 0.47
CA GLU A 176 -16.87 -19.56 0.55
C GLU A 176 -17.51 -19.91 -0.80
N SER A 177 -18.07 -18.91 -1.49
CA SER A 177 -18.64 -19.10 -2.83
C SER A 177 -17.60 -19.52 -3.86
N ASP A 178 -16.40 -18.92 -3.82
CA ASP A 178 -15.32 -19.23 -4.76
C ASP A 178 -14.77 -20.64 -4.51
N LEU A 179 -14.64 -21.07 -3.25
CA LEU A 179 -14.24 -22.43 -2.88
C LEU A 179 -15.28 -23.48 -3.32
N ALA A 180 -16.58 -23.20 -3.14
CA ALA A 180 -17.64 -24.08 -3.61
C ALA A 180 -17.59 -24.23 -5.14
N ARG A 181 -17.43 -23.12 -5.86
CA ARG A 181 -17.29 -23.11 -7.33
C ARG A 181 -16.04 -23.86 -7.79
N GLN A 182 -14.91 -23.70 -7.10
CA GLN A 182 -13.68 -24.43 -7.43
C GLN A 182 -13.87 -25.94 -7.27
N ALA A 183 -14.55 -26.37 -6.22
CA ALA A 183 -14.85 -27.79 -6.01
C ALA A 183 -15.75 -28.39 -7.12
N GLU A 184 -16.71 -27.61 -7.65
CA GLU A 184 -17.52 -28.01 -8.80
C GLU A 184 -16.66 -28.18 -10.06
N ILE A 185 -15.78 -27.21 -10.34
CA ILE A 185 -14.85 -27.24 -11.49
C ILE A 185 -13.91 -28.45 -11.39
N ASP A 186 -13.33 -28.70 -10.20
CA ASP A 186 -12.42 -29.81 -9.96
C ASP A 186 -13.12 -31.18 -10.10
N ALA A 187 -14.43 -31.23 -9.82
CA ALA A 187 -15.27 -32.40 -10.05
C ALA A 187 -15.66 -32.61 -11.54
N GLY A 188 -15.21 -31.73 -12.44
CA GLY A 188 -15.48 -31.79 -13.87
C GLY A 188 -16.84 -31.21 -14.28
N GLY A 189 -17.41 -30.34 -13.45
CA GLY A 189 -18.62 -29.56 -13.73
C GLY A 189 -18.38 -28.31 -14.56
#